data_AF-A0A849ACF5-F1
#
_entry.id   AF-A0A849ACF5-F1
#
_cell.length_a   1.000
_cell.length_b   1.000
_cell.length_c   1.000
_cell.angle_alpha   90.00
_cell.angle_beta   90.00
_cell.angle_gamma   90.00
#
_symmetry.space_group_name_H-M   'P 1'
#
loop_
_entity.id
_entity.type
_entity.pdbx_description
1 polymer ?
#
loop_
_entity_poly.entity_id
_entity_poly.type
_entity_poly.pdbx_seq_one_letter_code
_entity_poly.pdbx_strand_id
1 'polypeptide(L)'
;MRISELAERTGVSVPTLKFYLREGLLDKGETTAATRAEYGAEHVDRVRLISALTAVRELPLARVRDILRLIDHPADDPVLAMGAAVSALPPYVLPADAAMRESADPAGPEPADTRTREPGDPVRYPRARRAIELLGMEFDPNWPATAQLEAALLGLEQAGLPWDDARAKRYGAAMLSVAKQELKTIAAMTPQQAVSYSVLGTALYEPVLLALRRLAHRSLIDQMAPGAADAGPDAATAPSPPAG
;
A
#
# COMPACT_ATOMS: atom_id res chain seq x y z
N MET A 1 -31.75 8.86 2.07
CA MET A 1 -31.38 9.55 3.34
C MET A 1 -30.90 10.96 3.04
N ARG A 2 -31.01 11.92 3.97
CA ARG A 2 -30.51 13.30 3.81
C ARG A 2 -28.99 13.36 4.04
N ILE A 3 -28.33 14.46 3.61
CA ILE A 3 -26.87 14.63 3.81
C ILE A 3 -26.47 14.66 5.29
N SER A 4 -27.33 15.15 6.19
CA SER A 4 -27.11 15.14 7.64
C SER A 4 -27.17 13.72 8.20
N GLU A 5 -28.09 12.89 7.72
CA GLU A 5 -28.20 11.48 8.10
C GLU A 5 -27.02 10.67 7.55
N LEU A 6 -26.55 10.99 6.34
CA LEU A 6 -25.33 10.42 5.78
C LEU A 6 -24.11 10.76 6.66
N ALA A 7 -23.99 12.02 7.10
CA ALA A 7 -22.93 12.46 8.01
C ALA A 7 -22.95 11.68 9.33
N GLU A 8 -24.13 11.54 9.94
CA GLU A 8 -24.29 10.79 11.18
C GLU A 8 -23.91 9.31 11.02
N ARG A 9 -24.38 8.66 9.94
CA ARG A 9 -24.10 7.23 9.69
C ARG A 9 -22.64 6.93 9.35
N THR A 10 -21.93 7.90 8.79
CA THR A 10 -20.53 7.74 8.36
C THR A 10 -19.54 8.30 9.37
N GLY A 11 -19.98 9.14 10.31
CA GLY A 11 -19.13 9.89 11.22
C GLY A 11 -18.37 11.05 10.54
N VAL A 12 -18.64 11.32 9.27
CA VAL A 12 -17.97 12.36 8.48
C VAL A 12 -18.79 13.65 8.52
N SER A 13 -18.14 14.79 8.76
CA SER A 13 -18.85 16.07 8.86
C SER A 13 -19.56 16.46 7.56
N VAL A 14 -20.71 17.15 7.65
CA VAL A 14 -21.42 17.67 6.47
C VAL A 14 -20.52 18.56 5.59
N PRO A 15 -19.67 19.47 6.13
CA PRO A 15 -18.67 20.18 5.34
C PRO A 15 -17.74 19.27 4.54
N THR A 16 -17.23 18.19 5.15
CA THR A 16 -16.37 17.20 4.49
C THR A 16 -17.11 16.43 3.40
N LEU A 17 -18.37 16.04 3.63
CA LEU A 17 -19.20 15.42 2.60
C LEU A 17 -19.44 16.36 1.41
N LYS A 18 -19.73 17.64 1.67
CA LYS A 18 -19.85 18.67 0.62
C LYS A 18 -18.54 18.90 -0.12
N PHE A 19 -17.40 18.77 0.57
CA PHE A 19 -16.09 18.77 -0.05
C PHE A 19 -15.92 17.58 -1.00
N TYR A 20 -16.20 16.35 -0.57
CA TYR A 20 -16.13 15.17 -1.43
C TYR A 20 -17.03 15.27 -2.68
N LEU A 21 -18.24 15.82 -2.53
CA LEU A 21 -19.14 16.11 -3.65
C LEU A 21 -18.54 17.12 -4.64
N ARG A 22 -17.87 18.17 -4.13
CA ARG A 22 -17.22 19.19 -4.97
C ARG A 22 -15.99 18.63 -5.69
N GLU A 23 -15.22 17.79 -5.02
CA GLU A 23 -14.00 17.17 -5.54
C GLU A 23 -14.26 15.96 -6.45
N GLY A 24 -15.53 15.58 -6.64
CA GLY A 24 -15.96 14.47 -7.48
C GLY A 24 -15.61 13.08 -6.90
N LEU A 25 -15.42 12.98 -5.59
CA LEU A 25 -15.10 11.72 -4.90
C LEU A 25 -16.36 10.94 -4.53
N LEU A 26 -17.44 11.67 -4.26
CA LEU A 26 -18.77 11.14 -3.93
C LEU A 26 -19.74 11.62 -5.00
N ASP A 27 -20.58 10.71 -5.49
CA ASP A 27 -21.64 11.06 -6.44
C ASP A 27 -22.71 11.93 -5.79
N LYS A 28 -23.40 12.71 -6.63
CA LYS A 28 -24.54 13.51 -6.17
C LYS A 28 -25.70 12.56 -5.87
N GLY A 29 -26.35 12.78 -4.74
CA GLY A 29 -27.60 12.09 -4.42
C GLY A 29 -28.70 12.38 -5.44
N GLU A 30 -29.67 11.49 -5.53
CA GLU A 30 -30.82 11.61 -6.41
C GLU A 30 -31.62 12.86 -6.06
N THR A 31 -31.88 13.72 -7.06
CA THR A 31 -32.60 14.98 -6.83
C THR A 31 -34.08 14.68 -6.64
N THR A 32 -34.59 14.89 -5.42
CA THR A 32 -36.00 14.66 -5.08
C THR A 32 -36.82 15.95 -5.06
N ALA A 33 -36.16 17.12 -4.96
CA ALA A 33 -36.77 18.44 -5.12
C ALA A 33 -35.69 19.48 -5.49
N ALA A 34 -36.11 20.72 -5.81
CA ALA A 34 -35.20 21.81 -6.23
C ALA A 34 -34.03 22.08 -5.26
N THR A 35 -34.19 21.78 -3.96
CA THR A 35 -33.14 21.96 -2.93
C THR A 35 -32.81 20.68 -2.18
N ARG A 36 -33.31 19.51 -2.62
CA ARG A 36 -33.23 18.27 -1.86
C ARG A 36 -32.68 17.13 -2.71
N ALA A 37 -31.67 16.46 -2.16
CA ALA A 37 -31.10 15.25 -2.70
C ALA A 37 -31.23 14.11 -1.68
N GLU A 38 -31.45 12.90 -2.17
CA GLU A 38 -31.46 11.67 -1.38
C GLU A 38 -30.22 10.82 -1.68
N TYR A 39 -29.60 10.34 -0.61
CA TYR A 39 -28.41 9.51 -0.64
C TYR A 39 -28.78 8.07 -0.26
N GLY A 40 -28.22 7.10 -0.97
CA GLY A 40 -28.46 5.66 -0.80
C GLY A 40 -27.40 4.96 0.05
N ALA A 41 -27.50 3.64 0.14
CA ALA A 41 -26.51 2.81 0.84
C ALA A 41 -25.14 2.86 0.14
N GLU A 42 -25.10 2.94 -1.20
CA GLU A 42 -23.84 3.06 -1.94
C GLU A 42 -23.05 4.32 -1.53
N HIS A 43 -23.73 5.41 -1.18
CA HIS A 43 -23.08 6.63 -0.71
C HIS A 43 -22.41 6.43 0.66
N VAL A 44 -23.00 5.61 1.54
CA VAL A 44 -22.39 5.28 2.85
C VAL A 44 -21.12 4.46 2.64
N ASP A 45 -21.18 3.44 1.77
CA ASP A 45 -20.03 2.59 1.47
C ASP A 45 -18.91 3.37 0.79
N ARG A 46 -19.27 4.27 -0.13
CA ARG A 46 -18.32 5.19 -0.78
C ARG A 46 -17.64 6.12 0.21
N VAL A 47 -18.37 6.73 1.15
CA VAL A 47 -17.78 7.60 2.17
C VAL A 47 -16.86 6.83 3.11
N ARG A 48 -17.25 5.62 3.52
CA ARG A 48 -16.39 4.75 4.35
C ARG A 48 -15.10 4.40 3.62
N LEU A 49 -15.19 4.11 2.33
CA LEU A 49 -14.04 3.84 1.50
C LEU A 49 -13.11 5.06 1.36
N ILE A 50 -13.65 6.23 1.04
CA ILE A 50 -12.87 7.48 0.98
C ILE A 50 -12.16 7.71 2.33
N SER A 51 -12.90 7.54 3.43
CA SER A 51 -12.36 7.75 4.78
C SER A 51 -11.22 6.77 5.07
N ALA A 52 -11.38 5.48 4.76
CA ALA A 52 -10.34 4.48 4.93
C ALA A 52 -9.07 4.80 4.13
N LEU A 53 -9.22 5.19 2.86
CA LEU A 53 -8.10 5.57 2.00
C LEU A 53 -7.39 6.84 2.49
N THR A 54 -8.13 7.85 2.95
CA THR A 54 -7.54 9.08 3.51
C THR A 54 -6.89 8.88 4.88
N ALA A 55 -7.37 7.92 5.68
CA ALA A 55 -6.82 7.61 6.98
C ALA A 55 -5.51 6.80 6.88
N VAL A 56 -5.37 6.00 5.81
CA VAL A 56 -4.16 5.24 5.55
C VAL A 56 -3.10 6.13 4.91
N ARG A 57 -2.01 6.38 5.64
CA ARG A 57 -0.73 6.93 5.13
C ARG A 57 -0.81 8.31 4.43
N GLU A 58 -1.70 9.20 4.86
CA GLU A 58 -1.81 10.56 4.28
C GLU A 58 -1.86 10.54 2.74
N LEU A 59 -2.52 9.54 2.14
CA LEU A 59 -2.63 9.43 0.69
C LEU A 59 -3.17 10.76 0.14
N PRO A 60 -2.45 11.45 -0.77
CA PRO A 60 -2.95 12.68 -1.34
C PRO A 60 -4.30 12.45 -2.00
N LEU A 61 -5.20 13.42 -1.88
CA LEU A 61 -6.57 13.27 -2.36
C LEU A 61 -6.63 12.93 -3.86
N ALA A 62 -5.64 13.39 -4.64
CA ALA A 62 -5.47 13.00 -6.04
C ALA A 62 -5.29 11.49 -6.23
N ARG A 63 -4.51 10.82 -5.37
CA ARG A 63 -4.31 9.36 -5.40
C ARG A 63 -5.55 8.60 -4.94
N VAL A 64 -6.26 9.13 -3.94
CA VAL A 64 -7.56 8.59 -3.55
C VAL A 64 -8.50 8.62 -4.75
N ARG A 65 -8.53 9.72 -5.52
CA ARG A 65 -9.33 9.82 -6.75
C ARG A 65 -8.93 8.78 -7.81
N ASP A 66 -7.63 8.57 -8.02
CA ASP A 66 -7.13 7.56 -8.98
C ASP A 66 -7.60 6.15 -8.59
N ILE A 67 -7.48 5.79 -7.30
CA ILE A 67 -7.93 4.50 -6.75
C ILE A 67 -9.44 4.34 -6.92
N LEU A 68 -10.22 5.36 -6.60
CA LEU A 68 -11.68 5.31 -6.71
C LEU A 68 -12.12 5.12 -8.18
N ARG A 69 -11.46 5.79 -9.13
CA ARG A 69 -11.73 5.59 -10.57
C ARG A 69 -11.47 4.16 -11.04
N LEU A 70 -10.40 3.53 -10.53
CA LEU A 70 -10.12 2.12 -10.84
C LEU A 70 -11.19 1.17 -10.30
N ILE A 71 -11.85 1.54 -9.20
CA ILE A 71 -12.94 0.76 -8.61
C ILE A 71 -14.24 0.99 -9.39
N ASP A 72 -14.52 2.23 -9.79
CA ASP A 72 -15.73 2.59 -10.53
C ASP A 72 -15.68 2.07 -11.98
N HIS A 73 -14.47 1.98 -12.54
CA HIS A 73 -14.21 1.52 -13.90
C HIS A 73 -13.08 0.46 -13.88
N PRO A 74 -13.38 -0.75 -13.38
CA PRO A 74 -12.40 -1.82 -13.33
C PRO A 74 -11.91 -2.14 -14.74
N ALA A 75 -10.60 -2.23 -14.92
CA ALA A 75 -10.03 -2.67 -16.19
C ALA A 75 -10.46 -4.12 -16.48
N ASP A 76 -10.63 -4.44 -17.76
CA ASP A 76 -10.93 -5.81 -18.20
C ASP A 76 -9.76 -6.77 -17.89
N ASP A 77 -8.55 -6.23 -17.76
CA ASP A 77 -7.35 -6.96 -17.36
C ASP A 77 -7.02 -6.74 -15.86
N PRO A 78 -7.15 -7.78 -15.02
CA PRO A 78 -6.81 -7.72 -13.60
C PRO A 78 -5.36 -7.33 -13.31
N VAL A 79 -4.42 -7.69 -14.19
CA VAL A 79 -2.98 -7.36 -14.02
C VAL A 79 -2.78 -5.86 -14.19
N LEU A 80 -3.41 -5.25 -15.21
CA LEU A 80 -3.36 -3.81 -15.41
C LEU A 80 -4.01 -3.04 -14.26
N ALA A 81 -5.17 -3.50 -13.77
CA ALA A 81 -5.84 -2.88 -12.63
C ALA A 81 -4.97 -2.92 -11.36
N MET A 82 -4.33 -4.07 -11.09
CA MET A 82 -3.39 -4.21 -9.99
C MET A 82 -2.17 -3.30 -10.15
N GLY A 83 -1.59 -3.19 -11.35
CA GLY A 83 -0.46 -2.31 -11.62
C GLY A 83 -0.80 -0.83 -11.37
N ALA A 84 -1.99 -0.40 -11.79
CA ALA A 84 -2.48 0.95 -11.52
C ALA A 84 -2.69 1.20 -10.02
N ALA A 85 -3.20 0.21 -9.28
CA ALA A 85 -3.34 0.29 -7.82
C ALA A 85 -1.99 0.42 -7.11
N VAL A 86 -1.02 -0.44 -7.44
CA VAL A 86 0.34 -0.40 -6.89
C VAL A 86 1.01 0.94 -7.19
N SER A 87 0.78 1.51 -8.37
CA SER A 87 1.31 2.84 -8.75
C SER A 87 0.74 3.98 -7.93
N ALA A 88 -0.50 3.82 -7.42
CA ALA A 88 -1.16 4.82 -6.59
C ALA A 88 -0.69 4.76 -5.13
N LEU A 89 0.16 3.79 -4.76
CA LEU A 89 0.67 3.59 -3.41
C LEU A 89 2.13 4.07 -3.25
N PRO A 90 2.50 4.55 -2.05
CA PRO A 90 3.88 4.87 -1.75
C PRO A 90 4.73 3.58 -1.65
N PRO A 91 6.05 3.63 -1.95
CA PRO A 91 6.78 4.81 -2.37
C PRO A 91 6.45 5.20 -3.82
N TYR A 92 6.19 6.48 -4.05
CA TYR A 92 5.90 7.02 -5.37
C TYR A 92 7.19 7.12 -6.17
N VAL A 93 7.60 6.01 -6.77
CA VAL A 93 8.76 5.99 -7.65
C VAL A 93 8.25 6.25 -9.05
N LEU A 94 8.58 7.41 -9.62
CA LEU A 94 8.36 7.64 -11.04
C LEU A 94 9.21 6.60 -11.80
N PRO A 95 8.63 5.83 -12.74
CA PRO A 95 9.41 5.00 -13.65
C PRO A 95 10.54 5.85 -14.26
N ALA A 96 11.73 5.29 -14.41
CA ALA A 96 12.91 6.07 -14.87
C ALA A 96 12.63 6.80 -16.20
N ASP A 97 11.81 6.18 -17.04
CA ASP A 97 11.37 6.63 -18.35
C ASP A 97 10.33 7.75 -18.27
N ALA A 98 9.51 7.81 -17.20
CA ALA A 98 8.61 8.93 -16.93
C ALA A 98 9.40 10.17 -16.46
N ALA A 99 10.39 9.98 -15.58
CA ALA A 99 11.30 11.06 -15.16
C ALA A 99 12.12 11.60 -16.35
N MET A 100 12.54 10.71 -17.26
CA MET A 100 13.28 11.08 -18.47
C MET A 100 12.39 11.81 -19.49
N ARG A 101 11.10 11.46 -19.60
CA ARG A 101 10.09 12.15 -20.42
C ARG A 101 9.69 13.52 -19.86
N GLU A 102 9.60 13.67 -18.54
CA GLU A 102 9.27 14.94 -17.88
C GLU A 102 10.43 15.96 -18.00
N SER A 103 11.66 15.46 -18.15
CA SER A 103 12.85 16.26 -18.48
C SER A 103 13.08 16.48 -19.98
N ALA A 104 12.30 15.85 -20.86
CA ALA A 104 12.44 15.99 -22.31
C ALA A 104 11.64 17.20 -22.81
N ASP A 105 12.27 18.02 -23.65
CA ASP A 105 11.67 19.17 -24.33
C ASP A 105 10.47 18.69 -25.19
N PRO A 106 9.24 19.22 -25.00
CA PRO A 106 8.04 18.77 -25.73
C PRO A 106 8.08 19.02 -27.24
N ALA A 107 9.14 19.65 -27.77
CA ALA A 107 9.36 19.87 -29.20
C ALA A 107 10.26 18.79 -29.88
N GLY A 108 10.69 17.75 -29.17
CA GLY A 108 11.41 16.61 -29.77
C GLY A 108 10.46 15.64 -30.49
N PRO A 109 10.88 15.02 -31.61
CA PRO A 109 10.03 14.04 -32.30
C PRO A 109 9.68 12.88 -31.36
N GLU A 110 8.40 12.51 -31.30
CA GLU A 110 7.98 11.31 -30.56
C GLU A 110 8.79 10.10 -31.06
N PRO A 111 9.42 9.32 -30.15
CA PRO A 111 10.16 8.14 -30.58
C PRO A 111 9.16 7.11 -31.11
N ALA A 112 9.24 6.87 -32.42
CA ALA A 112 8.54 5.81 -33.10
C ALA A 112 9.08 4.44 -32.63
N ASP A 113 8.15 3.56 -32.26
CA ASP A 113 8.25 2.11 -32.10
C ASP A 113 9.34 1.53 -31.16
N THR A 114 8.86 0.93 -30.07
CA THR A 114 9.59 0.20 -29.01
C THR A 114 10.18 -1.15 -29.44
N ARG A 115 10.82 -1.28 -30.61
CA ARG A 115 11.45 -2.57 -30.99
C ARG A 115 12.78 -2.44 -31.75
N THR A 116 13.79 -1.83 -31.14
CA THR A 116 15.19 -2.28 -31.32
C THR A 116 16.03 -1.83 -30.14
N ARG A 117 16.36 -2.75 -29.22
CA ARG A 117 17.27 -2.48 -28.10
C ARG A 117 18.71 -2.63 -28.61
N GLU A 118 19.49 -1.55 -28.57
CA GLU A 118 20.92 -1.64 -28.93
C GLU A 118 21.70 -2.45 -27.88
N PRO A 119 22.72 -3.24 -28.29
CA PRO A 119 23.61 -3.94 -27.36
C PRO A 119 24.47 -2.93 -26.59
N GLY A 120 24.04 -2.55 -25.39
CA GLY A 120 24.73 -1.56 -24.55
C GLY A 120 23.82 -0.85 -23.55
N ASP A 121 22.50 -0.95 -23.69
CA ASP A 121 21.57 -0.33 -22.75
C ASP A 121 21.76 -0.89 -21.33
N PRO A 122 22.07 -0.05 -20.33
CA PRO A 122 22.22 -0.52 -18.95
C PRO A 122 20.95 -1.27 -18.54
N VAL A 123 21.16 -2.40 -17.85
CA VAL A 123 20.04 -3.20 -17.33
C VAL A 123 19.22 -2.29 -16.40
N ARG A 124 17.99 -1.97 -16.82
CA ARG A 124 17.05 -1.22 -16.00
C ARG A 124 16.76 -2.04 -14.74
N TYR A 125 16.95 -1.43 -13.57
CA TYR A 125 16.68 -2.02 -12.24
C TYR A 125 17.48 -3.29 -11.90
N PRO A 126 18.83 -3.22 -11.86
CA PRO A 126 19.68 -4.40 -11.67
C PRO A 126 19.51 -5.08 -10.30
N ARG A 127 19.24 -4.32 -9.22
CA ARG A 127 19.05 -4.89 -7.88
C ARG A 127 17.72 -5.61 -7.78
N ALA A 128 16.65 -4.98 -8.27
CA ALA A 128 15.33 -5.58 -8.31
C ALA A 128 15.34 -6.87 -9.16
N ARG A 129 15.95 -6.82 -10.35
CA ARG A 129 16.09 -7.97 -11.24
C ARG A 129 16.69 -9.18 -10.54
N ARG A 130 17.86 -9.01 -9.92
CA ARG A 130 18.53 -10.09 -9.18
C ARG A 130 17.63 -10.66 -8.09
N ALA A 131 16.99 -9.81 -7.29
CA ALA A 131 16.12 -10.25 -6.20
C ALA A 131 14.90 -11.04 -6.70
N ILE A 132 14.26 -10.58 -7.78
CA ILE A 132 13.09 -11.20 -8.40
C ILE A 132 13.45 -12.55 -9.02
N GLU A 133 14.54 -12.61 -9.80
CA GLU A 133 15.01 -13.83 -10.46
C GLU A 133 15.44 -14.90 -9.44
N LEU A 134 16.07 -14.50 -8.32
CA LEU A 134 16.43 -15.41 -7.22
C LEU A 134 15.22 -16.08 -6.56
N LEU A 135 14.05 -15.48 -6.66
CA LEU A 135 12.79 -16.00 -6.14
C LEU A 135 12.03 -16.82 -7.19
N GLY A 136 12.58 -16.97 -8.40
CA GLY A 136 11.93 -17.66 -9.52
C GLY A 136 10.73 -16.91 -10.08
N MET A 137 10.64 -15.60 -9.82
CA MET A 137 9.59 -14.75 -10.38
C MET A 137 10.04 -14.18 -11.72
N GLU A 138 9.07 -13.90 -12.60
CA GLU A 138 9.33 -13.22 -13.87
C GLU A 138 9.69 -11.76 -13.61
N PHE A 139 10.77 -11.29 -14.24
CA PHE A 139 11.18 -9.90 -14.17
C PHE A 139 10.45 -9.08 -15.24
N ASP A 140 9.57 -8.18 -14.80
CA ASP A 140 8.99 -7.15 -15.64
C ASP A 140 9.48 -5.76 -15.19
N PRO A 141 10.28 -5.05 -16.01
CA PRO A 141 10.72 -3.71 -15.67
C PRO A 141 9.55 -2.71 -15.68
N ASN A 142 8.49 -2.95 -16.44
CA ASN A 142 7.35 -2.03 -16.54
C ASN A 142 6.37 -2.17 -15.38
N TRP A 143 6.49 -3.25 -14.59
CA TRP A 143 5.71 -3.41 -13.38
C TRP A 143 6.11 -2.37 -12.31
N PRO A 144 5.17 -1.57 -11.77
CA PRO A 144 5.49 -0.48 -10.85
C PRO A 144 6.28 -0.90 -9.61
N ALA A 145 5.98 -2.07 -9.04
CA ALA A 145 6.69 -2.58 -7.87
C ALA A 145 8.17 -2.89 -8.14
N THR A 146 8.57 -3.10 -9.41
CA THR A 146 9.96 -3.33 -9.78
C THR A 146 10.81 -2.08 -9.51
N ALA A 147 10.32 -0.89 -9.89
CA ALA A 147 10.98 0.38 -9.60
C ALA A 147 11.00 0.68 -8.09
N GLN A 148 9.91 0.36 -7.38
CA GLN A 148 9.83 0.52 -5.92
C GLN A 148 10.84 -0.37 -5.20
N LEU A 149 10.98 -1.64 -5.61
CA LEU A 149 11.96 -2.57 -5.07
C LEU A 149 13.39 -2.07 -5.34
N GLU A 150 13.67 -1.61 -6.56
CA GLU A 150 14.98 -1.03 -6.91
C GLU A 150 15.36 0.12 -5.96
N ALA A 151 14.45 1.08 -5.79
CA ALA A 151 14.69 2.24 -4.93
C ALA A 151 14.91 1.84 -3.46
N ALA A 152 14.12 0.89 -2.96
CA ALA A 152 14.27 0.39 -1.60
C ALA A 152 15.61 -0.33 -1.37
N LEU A 153 16.03 -1.16 -2.33
CA LEU A 153 17.31 -1.88 -2.26
C LEU A 153 18.50 -0.94 -2.38
N LEU A 154 18.42 0.08 -3.24
CA LEU A 154 19.41 1.15 -3.30
C LEU A 154 19.52 1.90 -1.97
N GLY A 155 18.40 2.17 -1.30
CA GLY A 155 18.40 2.80 0.03
C GLY A 155 19.10 1.94 1.09
N LEU A 156 18.93 0.61 1.07
CA LEU A 156 19.66 -0.30 1.95
C LEU A 156 21.18 -0.27 1.67
N GLU A 157 21.55 -0.31 0.39
CA GLU A 157 22.95 -0.24 -0.05
C GLU A 157 23.62 1.06 0.42
N GLN A 158 22.97 2.20 0.23
CA GLN A 158 23.45 3.52 0.68
C GLN A 158 23.56 3.62 2.20
N ALA A 159 22.70 2.93 2.94
CA ALA A 159 22.76 2.86 4.40
C ALA A 159 23.83 1.86 4.92
N GLY A 160 24.55 1.17 4.03
CA GLY A 160 25.50 0.12 4.41
C GLY A 160 24.83 -1.12 5.01
N LEU A 161 23.53 -1.29 4.82
CA LEU A 161 22.77 -2.43 5.32
C LEU A 161 22.83 -3.59 4.34
N PRO A 162 23.21 -4.80 4.77
CA PRO A 162 23.47 -5.89 3.85
C PRO A 162 22.18 -6.50 3.30
N TRP A 163 22.06 -6.54 1.97
CA TRP A 163 21.02 -7.29 1.24
C TRP A 163 21.67 -8.38 0.39
N ASP A 164 21.84 -9.57 0.97
CA ASP A 164 22.42 -10.73 0.30
C ASP A 164 21.34 -11.70 -0.20
N ASP A 165 21.74 -12.65 -1.06
CA ASP A 165 20.84 -13.64 -1.67
C ASP A 165 20.11 -14.48 -0.60
N ALA A 166 20.74 -14.71 0.56
CA ALA A 166 20.12 -15.47 1.64
C ALA A 166 19.00 -14.68 2.32
N ARG A 167 19.17 -13.37 2.55
CA ARG A 167 18.11 -12.47 3.02
C ARG A 167 17.02 -12.35 1.97
N ALA A 168 17.38 -12.15 0.70
CA ALA A 168 16.41 -12.06 -0.40
C ALA A 168 15.51 -13.31 -0.43
N LYS A 169 16.08 -14.51 -0.37
CA LYS A 169 15.31 -15.78 -0.33
C LYS A 169 14.42 -15.90 0.91
N ARG A 170 14.93 -15.57 2.11
CA ARG A 170 14.14 -15.66 3.36
C ARG A 170 12.96 -14.69 3.36
N TYR A 171 13.20 -13.41 3.06
CA TYR A 171 12.14 -12.40 3.01
C TYR A 171 11.17 -12.67 1.86
N GLY A 172 11.68 -13.00 0.68
CA GLY A 172 10.87 -13.30 -0.48
C GLY A 172 9.98 -14.53 -0.29
N ALA A 173 10.47 -15.62 0.30
CA ALA A 173 9.64 -16.77 0.61
C ALA A 173 8.50 -16.44 1.58
N ALA A 174 8.76 -15.61 2.60
CA ALA A 174 7.72 -15.14 3.51
C ALA A 174 6.67 -14.27 2.79
N MET A 175 7.10 -13.35 1.93
CA MET A 175 6.19 -12.48 1.17
C MET A 175 5.38 -13.24 0.12
N LEU A 176 5.98 -14.24 -0.54
CA LEU A 176 5.25 -15.16 -1.43
C LEU A 176 4.19 -15.95 -0.68
N SER A 177 4.44 -16.33 0.58
CA SER A 177 3.43 -16.97 1.42
C SER A 177 2.26 -16.03 1.72
N VAL A 178 2.54 -14.78 2.11
CA VAL A 178 1.51 -13.74 2.34
C VAL A 178 0.67 -13.53 1.09
N ALA A 179 1.31 -13.23 -0.05
CA ALA A 179 0.63 -12.97 -1.32
C ALA A 179 -0.23 -14.16 -1.76
N LYS A 180 0.23 -15.40 -1.58
CA LYS A 180 -0.57 -16.61 -1.87
C LYS A 180 -1.83 -16.70 -1.03
N GLN A 181 -1.80 -16.29 0.25
CA GLN A 181 -3.00 -16.30 1.09
C GLN A 181 -3.98 -15.19 0.67
N GLU A 182 -3.47 -14.01 0.30
CA GLU A 182 -4.29 -12.91 -0.19
C GLU A 182 -5.01 -13.26 -1.51
N LEU A 183 -4.32 -13.96 -2.42
CA LEU A 183 -4.91 -14.42 -3.69
C LEU A 183 -6.01 -15.48 -3.50
N LYS A 184 -5.94 -16.33 -2.48
CA LYS A 184 -7.00 -17.32 -2.20
C LYS A 184 -8.33 -16.64 -1.90
N THR A 185 -8.29 -15.50 -1.22
CA THR A 185 -9.49 -14.70 -0.92
C THR A 185 -10.12 -14.16 -2.20
N ILE A 186 -9.29 -13.74 -3.16
CA ILE A 186 -9.72 -13.20 -4.46
C ILE A 186 -10.31 -14.29 -5.35
N ALA A 187 -9.79 -15.52 -5.29
CA ALA A 187 -10.20 -16.63 -6.17
C ALA A 187 -11.70 -17.00 -6.05
N ALA A 188 -12.36 -16.63 -4.96
CA ALA A 188 -13.79 -16.88 -4.74
C ALA A 188 -14.70 -15.72 -5.18
N MET A 189 -14.15 -14.63 -5.70
CA MET A 189 -14.87 -13.39 -6.04
C MET A 189 -15.26 -13.31 -7.53
N THR A 190 -16.25 -12.50 -7.85
CA THR A 190 -16.49 -12.11 -9.25
C THR A 190 -15.33 -11.26 -9.78
N PRO A 191 -15.10 -11.15 -11.10
CA PRO A 191 -14.01 -10.34 -11.64
C PRO A 191 -14.01 -8.88 -11.14
N GLN A 192 -15.18 -8.26 -11.06
CA GLN A 192 -15.32 -6.87 -10.57
C GLN A 192 -15.00 -6.74 -9.08
N GLN A 193 -15.43 -7.71 -8.27
CA GLN A 193 -15.10 -7.78 -6.85
C GLN A 193 -13.61 -8.06 -6.65
N ALA A 194 -13.01 -8.94 -7.45
CA ALA A 194 -11.60 -9.29 -7.43
C ALA A 194 -10.71 -8.08 -7.73
N VAL A 195 -11.05 -7.27 -8.74
CA VAL A 195 -10.34 -6.02 -9.05
C VAL A 195 -10.44 -5.04 -7.88
N SER A 196 -11.65 -4.77 -7.40
CA SER A 196 -11.87 -3.85 -6.28
C SER A 196 -11.13 -4.29 -5.02
N TYR A 197 -11.20 -5.59 -4.68
CA TYR A 197 -10.50 -6.16 -3.53
C TYR A 197 -8.98 -6.18 -3.73
N SER A 198 -8.49 -6.36 -4.96
CA SER A 198 -7.05 -6.31 -5.25
C SER A 198 -6.47 -4.91 -5.01
N VAL A 199 -7.17 -3.89 -5.50
CA VAL A 199 -6.77 -2.48 -5.33
C VAL A 199 -6.80 -2.09 -3.85
N LEU A 200 -7.93 -2.35 -3.19
CA LEU A 200 -8.13 -1.99 -1.78
C LEU A 200 -7.31 -2.86 -0.84
N GLY A 201 -7.19 -4.15 -1.16
CA GLY A 201 -6.40 -5.12 -0.42
C GLY A 201 -4.95 -4.68 -0.31
N THR A 202 -4.35 -4.34 -1.45
CA THR A 202 -2.97 -3.85 -1.49
C THR A 202 -2.82 -2.55 -0.68
N ALA A 203 -3.73 -1.59 -0.87
CA ALA A 203 -3.66 -0.28 -0.21
C ALA A 203 -3.88 -0.33 1.32
N LEU A 204 -4.87 -1.09 1.75
CA LEU A 204 -5.37 -1.05 3.13
C LEU A 204 -4.71 -2.10 4.03
N TYR A 205 -4.24 -3.23 3.51
CA TYR A 205 -3.61 -4.27 4.33
C TYR A 205 -2.10 -4.04 4.52
N GLU A 206 -1.42 -3.34 3.62
CA GLU A 206 0.01 -3.07 3.77
C GLU A 206 0.37 -2.38 5.13
N PRO A 207 -0.34 -1.32 5.58
CA PRO A 207 -0.11 -0.75 6.91
C PRO A 207 -0.32 -1.74 8.05
N VAL A 208 -1.32 -2.63 7.93
CA VAL A 208 -1.63 -3.66 8.92
C VAL A 208 -0.47 -4.66 8.99
N LEU A 209 0.02 -5.15 7.86
CA LEU A 209 1.16 -6.07 7.78
C LEU A 209 2.43 -5.45 8.40
N LEU A 210 2.69 -4.17 8.12
CA LEU A 210 3.84 -3.47 8.70
C LEU A 210 3.70 -3.23 10.20
N ALA A 211 2.50 -2.93 10.70
CA ALA A 211 2.23 -2.82 12.13
C ALA A 211 2.41 -4.17 12.83
N LEU A 212 1.87 -5.26 12.26
CA LEU A 212 2.04 -6.62 12.77
C LEU A 212 3.52 -7.01 12.81
N ARG A 213 4.30 -6.70 11.77
CA ARG A 213 5.76 -6.95 11.75
C ARG A 213 6.47 -6.24 12.91
N ARG A 214 6.15 -4.98 13.16
CA ARG A 214 6.73 -4.18 14.25
C ARG A 214 6.35 -4.72 15.63
N LEU A 215 5.09 -5.11 15.81
CA LEU A 215 4.61 -5.74 17.05
C LEU A 215 5.25 -7.11 17.28
N ALA A 216 5.43 -7.89 16.21
CA ALA A 216 6.12 -9.18 16.28
C ALA A 216 7.58 -9.00 16.73
N HIS A 217 8.29 -7.99 16.23
CA HIS A 217 9.63 -7.67 16.73
C HIS A 217 9.62 -7.38 18.24
N ARG A 218 8.69 -6.55 18.71
CA ARG A 218 8.58 -6.24 20.15
C ARG A 218 8.34 -7.48 20.99
N SER A 219 7.36 -8.30 20.60
CA SER A 219 7.01 -9.53 21.31
C SER A 219 8.18 -10.52 21.37
N LEU A 220 8.92 -10.68 20.28
CA LEU A 220 10.09 -11.56 20.24
C LEU A 220 11.26 -11.03 21.07
N ILE A 221 11.49 -9.72 21.09
CA ILE A 221 12.50 -9.10 21.98
C ILE A 221 12.14 -9.36 23.45
N ASP A 222 10.88 -9.18 23.83
CA ASP A 222 10.43 -9.42 25.20
C ASP A 222 10.61 -10.89 25.62
N GLN A 223 10.40 -11.84 24.69
CA GLN A 223 10.64 -13.27 24.93
C GLN A 223 12.14 -13.62 25.01
N MET A 224 13.00 -12.85 24.35
CA MET A 224 14.45 -13.04 24.35
C MET A 224 15.14 -12.46 25.59
N ALA A 225 14.51 -11.50 26.29
CA ALA A 225 15.03 -10.94 27.53
C ALA A 225 14.65 -11.84 28.72
N PRO A 226 15.58 -12.65 29.28
CA PRO A 226 15.27 -13.45 30.45
C PRO A 226 15.31 -12.55 31.69
N GLY A 227 14.23 -12.52 32.49
CA GLY A 227 14.33 -12.25 33.93
C GLY A 227 14.05 -10.84 34.49
N ALA A 228 13.33 -9.94 33.80
CA ALA A 228 12.93 -8.66 34.44
C ALA A 228 11.70 -8.77 35.38
N ALA A 229 11.02 -9.92 35.42
CA ALA A 229 9.78 -10.09 36.18
C ALA A 229 9.97 -10.83 37.54
N ASP A 230 11.19 -11.21 37.91
CA ASP A 230 11.45 -11.96 39.16
C ASP A 230 12.27 -11.18 40.21
N ALA A 231 12.46 -9.88 40.03
CA ALA A 231 12.97 -8.99 41.08
C ALA A 231 11.79 -8.37 41.84
N GLY A 232 11.09 -9.19 42.62
CA GLY A 232 10.19 -8.70 43.66
C GLY A 232 10.96 -7.89 44.72
N PRO A 233 10.35 -6.89 45.38
CA PRO A 233 11.03 -5.96 46.28
C PRO A 233 11.31 -6.56 47.67
N ASP A 234 11.80 -7.81 47.75
CA ASP A 234 11.89 -8.54 49.01
C ASP A 234 13.21 -9.30 49.16
N ALA A 235 14.31 -8.55 49.27
CA ALA A 235 15.61 -9.08 49.68
C ALA A 235 16.51 -8.01 50.31
N ALA A 236 16.09 -7.43 51.44
CA ALA A 236 17.00 -6.80 52.40
C ALA A 236 16.35 -6.57 53.78
N THR A 237 15.91 -7.62 54.46
CA THR A 237 15.83 -7.60 55.93
C THR A 237 16.74 -8.70 56.47
N ALA A 238 17.98 -8.34 56.79
CA ALA A 238 18.88 -9.20 57.55
C ALA A 238 18.61 -9.01 59.05
N PRO A 239 18.56 -10.08 59.87
CA PRO A 239 18.38 -9.94 61.31
C PRO A 239 19.69 -9.53 62.00
N SER A 240 19.58 -8.64 62.99
CA SER A 240 20.67 -8.26 63.91
C SER A 240 21.14 -9.46 64.76
N PRO A 241 22.42 -9.51 65.18
CA PRO A 241 22.91 -10.59 66.02
C PRO A 241 22.49 -10.37 67.49
N PRO A 242 22.40 -11.43 68.31
CA PRO A 242 22.09 -11.28 69.73
C PRO A 242 23.30 -10.73 70.48
N ALA A 243 23.03 -9.84 71.43
CA ALA A 243 24.00 -9.37 72.42
C ALA A 243 24.35 -10.52 73.38
N GLY A 244 25.63 -10.82 73.50
CA GLY A 244 26.22 -11.76 74.44
C GLY A 244 27.73 -11.60 74.46
#